data_AF-A0A9X0CHP0-F1
#
_entry.id   AF-A0A9X0CHP0-F1
#
_cell.length_a   1.000
_cell.length_b   1.000
_cell.length_c   1.000
_cell.angle_alpha   90.00
_cell.angle_beta   90.00
_cell.angle_gamma   90.00
#
_symmetry.space_group_name_H-M   'P 1'
#
loop_
_entity.id
_entity.type
_entity.pdbx_description
1 polymer ?
#
loop_
_entity_poly.entity_id
_entity_poly.type
_entity_poly.pdbx_seq_one_letter_code
_entity_poly.pdbx_strand_id
1 'polypeptide(L)'
;MSVQRSVIICGATDSLISQRTEVTTSQKTRPVSVDQRNQLKDLLKGCQGNMRQEVLESNPHFFYSNVDNVTCFTNHLIDDTILKCDSLFSVDDILEMLPVWNVDHAHKIYSCLYNVFADLHE
;
A
#
# COMPACT_ATOMS: atom_id res chain seq x y z
N MET A 1 9.07 45.64 -26.07
CA MET A 1 9.46 46.05 -24.70
C MET A 1 8.47 47.07 -24.18
N SER A 2 7.66 46.71 -23.19
CA SER A 2 7.14 47.55 -22.10
C SER A 2 5.96 46.86 -21.42
N VAL A 3 5.91 47.00 -20.10
CA VAL A 3 5.30 46.09 -19.12
C VAL A 3 4.07 46.73 -18.48
N GLN A 4 3.08 45.87 -18.16
CA GLN A 4 2.01 45.96 -17.15
C GLN A 4 1.03 47.15 -17.12
N ARG A 5 -0.24 46.79 -16.87
CA ARG A 5 -0.93 47.08 -15.60
C ARG A 5 -2.24 46.28 -15.50
N SER A 6 -2.38 45.51 -14.41
CA SER A 6 -3.63 44.90 -13.97
C SER A 6 -4.28 45.79 -12.93
N VAL A 7 -5.54 46.18 -13.13
CA VAL A 7 -6.66 46.40 -12.17
C VAL A 7 -7.89 46.43 -13.10
N ILE A 8 -9.07 45.85 -12.87
CA ILE A 8 -10.08 45.94 -11.80
C ILE A 8 -11.09 44.83 -12.14
N ILE A 9 -11.76 44.16 -11.19
CA ILE A 9 -13.25 44.16 -11.13
C ILE A 9 -13.67 44.06 -9.66
N CYS A 10 -14.46 45.04 -9.24
CA CYS A 10 -15.23 45.08 -8.00
C CYS A 10 -16.55 44.31 -8.23
N GLY A 11 -16.95 43.46 -7.29
CA GLY A 11 -18.24 42.78 -7.30
C GLY A 11 -18.53 42.18 -5.93
N ALA A 12 -19.33 42.87 -5.14
CA ALA A 12 -19.88 42.38 -3.88
C ALA A 12 -21.13 41.54 -4.16
N THR A 13 -21.13 40.26 -3.75
CA THR A 13 -22.33 39.54 -3.32
C THR A 13 -21.90 38.38 -2.41
N ASP A 14 -22.57 38.28 -1.27
CA ASP A 14 -22.51 37.20 -0.29
C ASP A 14 -22.40 35.82 -0.93
N SER A 15 -21.32 35.12 -0.58
CA SER A 15 -21.33 33.67 -0.54
C SER A 15 -20.38 33.24 0.57
N LEU A 16 -20.93 32.58 1.57
CA LEU A 16 -20.16 31.87 2.59
C LEU A 16 -19.30 30.83 1.88
N ILE A 17 -18.10 31.22 1.50
CA ILE A 17 -17.05 30.28 1.11
C ILE A 17 -16.66 29.59 2.41
N SER A 18 -17.37 28.49 2.70
CA SER A 18 -16.81 27.41 3.49
C SER A 18 -15.51 27.03 2.80
N GLN A 19 -14.40 27.58 3.29
CA GLN A 19 -13.09 27.04 3.03
C GLN A 19 -13.07 25.67 3.71
N ARG A 20 -13.72 24.69 3.08
CA ARG A 20 -13.25 23.32 3.19
C ARG A 20 -11.92 23.36 2.47
N THR A 21 -10.87 23.58 3.25
CA THR A 21 -9.51 23.27 2.86
C THR A 21 -9.56 21.78 2.51
N GLU A 22 -9.84 21.47 1.26
CA GLU A 22 -9.45 20.20 0.69
C GLU A 22 -7.94 20.23 0.79
N VAL A 23 -7.44 19.69 1.90
CA VAL A 23 -6.05 19.30 2.02
C VAL A 23 -5.91 18.22 0.96
N THR A 24 -5.58 18.64 -0.26
CA THR A 24 -5.04 17.75 -1.26
C THR A 24 -3.67 17.38 -0.71
N THR A 25 -3.63 16.48 0.27
CA THR A 25 -2.41 15.80 0.66
C THR A 25 -1.96 15.11 -0.62
N SER A 26 -0.96 15.69 -1.28
CA SER A 26 -0.25 15.03 -2.36
C SER A 26 0.22 13.71 -1.79
N GLN A 27 -0.53 12.63 -2.02
CA GLN A 27 -0.18 11.31 -1.53
C GLN A 27 1.19 11.00 -2.11
N LYS A 28 2.15 10.73 -1.23
CA LYS A 28 3.50 10.35 -1.65
C LYS A 28 3.36 9.07 -2.47
N THR A 29 3.92 9.05 -3.66
CA THR A 29 3.97 7.86 -4.51
C THR A 29 5.37 7.66 -5.04
N ARG A 30 5.77 6.41 -5.27
CA ARG A 30 7.05 6.04 -5.89
C ARG A 30 6.83 5.52 -7.32
N PRO A 31 7.74 5.78 -8.27
CA PRO A 31 7.71 5.07 -9.54
C PRO A 31 8.02 3.58 -9.33
N VAL A 32 7.20 2.70 -9.90
CA VAL A 32 7.37 1.24 -9.80
C VAL A 32 7.46 0.63 -11.19
N SER A 33 8.59 0.02 -11.52
CA SER A 33 8.79 -0.68 -12.79
C SER A 33 8.05 -2.02 -12.83
N VAL A 34 7.85 -2.57 -14.04
CA VAL A 34 7.24 -3.90 -14.21
C VAL A 34 8.11 -4.97 -13.53
N ASP A 35 9.43 -4.86 -13.63
CA ASP A 35 10.37 -5.80 -13.01
C ASP A 35 10.26 -5.76 -11.48
N GLN A 36 10.12 -4.57 -10.88
CA GLN A 36 9.90 -4.44 -9.45
C GLN A 36 8.56 -5.06 -9.01
N ARG A 37 7.49 -4.88 -9.78
CA ARG A 37 6.19 -5.55 -9.49
C ARG A 37 6.31 -7.06 -9.55
N ASN A 38 7.02 -7.59 -10.54
CA ASN A 38 7.24 -9.03 -10.68
C ASN A 38 8.08 -9.57 -9.52
N GLN A 39 9.19 -8.90 -9.19
CA GLN A 39 10.05 -9.27 -8.06
C GLN A 39 9.27 -9.25 -6.72
N LEU A 40 8.47 -8.21 -6.50
CA LEU A 40 7.62 -8.12 -5.31
C LEU A 40 6.60 -9.26 -5.27
N LYS A 41 5.98 -9.59 -6.41
CA LYS A 41 5.02 -10.68 -6.51
C LYS A 41 5.64 -12.03 -6.16
N ASP A 42 6.85 -12.28 -6.65
CA ASP A 42 7.59 -13.51 -6.36
C ASP A 42 7.94 -13.62 -4.86
N LEU A 43 8.38 -12.52 -4.24
CA LEU A 43 8.65 -12.48 -2.80
C LEU A 43 7.39 -12.71 -1.95
N LEU A 44 6.28 -12.07 -2.31
CA LEU A 44 5.00 -12.26 -1.62
C LEU A 44 4.49 -13.70 -1.77
N LYS A 45 4.69 -14.32 -2.93
CA LYS A 45 4.39 -15.74 -3.17
C LYS A 45 5.28 -16.67 -2.34
N GLY A 46 6.56 -16.35 -2.21
CA GLY A 46 7.46 -17.05 -1.29
C GLY A 46 7.00 -16.93 0.16
N CYS A 47 6.61 -15.73 0.61
CA CYS A 47 6.10 -15.49 1.96
C CYS A 47 4.82 -16.29 2.24
N GLN A 48 3.87 -16.30 1.29
CA GLN A 48 2.65 -17.12 1.35
C GLN A 48 2.99 -18.61 1.52
N GLY A 49 3.95 -19.12 0.75
CA GLY A 49 4.42 -20.51 0.84
C GLY A 49 5.02 -20.85 2.20
N ASN A 50 5.86 -19.97 2.75
CA ASN A 50 6.49 -20.16 4.05
C ASN A 50 5.43 -20.19 5.18
N MET A 51 4.48 -19.25 5.18
CA MET A 51 3.40 -19.26 6.16
C MET A 51 2.52 -20.51 6.05
N ARG A 52 2.26 -20.98 4.83
CA ARG A 52 1.53 -22.24 4.61
C ARG A 52 2.29 -23.41 5.22
N GLN A 53 3.59 -23.48 5.01
CA GLN A 53 4.44 -24.53 5.58
C GLN A 53 4.48 -24.48 7.12
N GLU A 54 4.69 -23.30 7.71
CA GLU A 54 4.71 -23.09 9.17
C GLU A 54 3.41 -23.59 9.83
N VAL A 55 2.25 -23.31 9.22
CA VAL A 55 0.94 -23.76 9.73
C VAL A 55 0.80 -25.28 9.65
N LEU A 56 1.20 -25.90 8.53
CA LEU A 56 1.10 -27.34 8.32
C LEU A 56 2.05 -28.13 9.23
N GLU A 57 3.26 -27.63 9.45
CA GLU A 57 4.25 -28.25 10.34
C GLU A 57 3.82 -28.16 11.81
N SER A 58 3.25 -27.02 12.21
CA SER A 58 2.76 -26.81 13.58
C SER A 58 1.46 -27.55 13.87
N ASN A 59 0.71 -27.92 12.83
CA ASN A 59 -0.61 -28.54 12.95
C ASN A 59 -0.71 -29.76 12.02
N PRO A 60 -0.13 -30.92 12.38
CA PRO A 60 -0.13 -32.11 11.52
C PRO A 60 -1.52 -32.70 11.24
N HIS A 61 -2.54 -32.29 12.00
CA HIS A 61 -3.95 -32.67 11.81
C HIS A 61 -4.78 -31.55 11.13
N PHE A 62 -4.14 -30.58 10.48
CA PHE A 62 -4.83 -29.46 9.87
C PHE A 62 -5.41 -29.86 8.49
N PHE A 63 -6.71 -30.18 8.46
CA PHE A 63 -7.42 -30.67 7.27
C PHE A 63 -8.21 -29.56 6.53
N TYR A 64 -7.74 -28.32 6.55
CA TYR A 64 -8.39 -27.26 5.77
C TYR A 64 -8.01 -27.37 4.30
N SER A 65 -9.03 -27.35 3.44
CA SER A 65 -8.87 -27.35 1.98
C SER A 65 -8.23 -26.06 1.43
N ASN A 66 -8.17 -24.99 2.23
CA ASN A 66 -7.52 -23.73 1.84
C ASN A 66 -6.78 -23.10 3.02
N VAL A 67 -5.50 -23.45 3.17
CA VAL A 67 -4.61 -22.91 4.23
C VAL A 67 -4.39 -21.40 4.08
N ASP A 68 -4.51 -20.85 2.87
CA ASP A 68 -4.27 -19.42 2.63
C ASP A 68 -5.35 -18.53 3.27
N ASN A 69 -6.57 -19.06 3.44
CA ASN A 69 -7.62 -18.38 4.18
C ASN A 69 -7.32 -18.35 5.69
N VAL A 70 -6.61 -19.37 6.20
CA VAL A 70 -6.23 -19.46 7.60
C VAL A 70 -5.08 -18.51 7.90
N THR A 71 -4.10 -18.42 7.01
CA THR A 71 -3.00 -17.46 7.13
C THR A 71 -3.43 -16.02 6.82
N CYS A 72 -4.62 -15.85 6.23
CA CYS A 72 -5.10 -14.61 5.62
C CYS A 72 -4.18 -14.05 4.52
N PHE A 73 -3.17 -14.80 4.09
CA PHE A 73 -2.22 -14.42 3.04
C PHE A 73 -2.72 -14.97 1.70
N THR A 74 -3.81 -14.40 1.20
CA THR A 74 -4.49 -14.88 -0.02
C THR A 74 -3.87 -14.32 -1.30
N ASN A 75 -4.17 -14.93 -2.45
CA ASN A 75 -3.80 -14.37 -3.76
C ASN A 75 -4.36 -12.96 -3.96
N HIS A 76 -5.56 -12.71 -3.43
CA HIS A 76 -6.17 -11.38 -3.50
C HIS A 76 -5.35 -10.34 -2.74
N LEU A 77 -4.85 -10.67 -1.54
CA LEU A 77 -3.97 -9.78 -0.78
C LEU A 77 -2.67 -9.49 -1.54
N ILE A 78 -2.10 -10.50 -2.22
CA ILE A 78 -0.92 -10.31 -3.08
C ILE A 78 -1.23 -9.33 -4.20
N ASP A 79 -2.30 -9.56 -4.96
CA ASP A 79 -2.67 -8.70 -6.09
C ASP A 79 -2.97 -7.26 -5.61
N ASP A 80 -3.66 -7.09 -4.49
CA ASP A 80 -3.92 -5.79 -3.86
C ASP A 80 -2.63 -5.08 -3.45
N THR A 81 -1.68 -5.81 -2.87
CA THR A 81 -0.35 -5.29 -2.51
C THR A 81 0.39 -4.83 -3.76
N ILE A 82 0.37 -5.62 -4.84
CA ILE A 82 1.00 -5.23 -6.10
C ILE A 82 0.35 -4.00 -6.69
N LEU A 83 -0.97 -3.86 -6.62
CA LEU A 83 -1.69 -2.69 -7.14
C LEU A 83 -1.31 -1.41 -6.39
N LYS A 84 -1.16 -1.48 -5.06
CA LYS A 84 -0.95 -0.32 -4.17
C LYS A 84 0.52 -0.08 -3.78
N CYS A 85 1.46 -0.93 -4.20
CA CYS A 85 2.86 -0.88 -3.75
C CYS A 85 3.59 0.44 -4.02
N ASP A 86 3.09 1.26 -4.94
CA ASP A 86 3.57 2.61 -5.21
C ASP A 86 3.28 3.60 -4.06
N SER A 87 2.31 3.28 -3.21
CA SER A 87 1.83 4.11 -2.09
C SER A 87 2.14 3.55 -0.69
N LEU A 88 2.72 2.35 -0.60
CA LEU A 88 3.04 1.71 0.69
C LEU A 88 4.47 2.07 1.11
N PHE A 89 4.64 2.93 2.12
CA PHE A 89 5.95 3.39 2.62
C PHE A 89 6.28 2.91 4.04
N SER A 90 5.31 2.38 4.76
CA SER A 90 5.42 1.99 6.16
C SER A 90 4.48 0.84 6.49
N VAL A 91 4.63 0.28 7.69
CA VAL A 91 3.68 -0.70 8.24
C VAL A 91 2.31 -0.07 8.47
N ASP A 92 2.25 1.21 8.84
CA ASP A 92 1.00 1.94 9.02
C ASP A 92 0.24 2.06 7.69
N ASP A 93 0.92 2.36 6.58
CA ASP A 93 0.27 2.39 5.25
C ASP A 93 -0.34 1.02 4.89
N ILE A 94 0.34 -0.08 5.25
CA ILE A 94 -0.17 -1.44 5.02
C ILE A 94 -1.42 -1.70 5.86
N LEU A 95 -1.41 -1.33 7.14
CA LEU A 95 -2.55 -1.49 8.05
C LEU A 95 -3.76 -0.66 7.60
N GLU A 96 -3.52 0.51 7.01
CA GLU A 96 -4.59 1.40 6.52
C GLU A 96 -5.14 0.98 5.15
N MET A 97 -4.31 0.45 4.25
CA MET A 97 -4.66 0.27 2.83
C MET A 97 -4.89 -1.19 2.40
N LEU A 98 -4.42 -2.16 3.18
CA LEU A 98 -4.50 -3.59 2.86
C LEU A 98 -5.31 -4.37 3.91
N PRO A 99 -6.06 -5.41 3.50
CA PRO A 99 -6.83 -6.25 4.41
C PRO A 99 -5.92 -7.27 5.12
N VAL A 100 -5.03 -6.79 5.98
CA VAL A 100 -4.11 -7.61 6.77
C VAL A 100 -4.74 -8.06 8.10
N TRP A 101 -4.31 -9.21 8.59
CA TRP A 101 -4.86 -9.81 9.81
C TRP A 101 -4.43 -9.09 11.08
N ASN A 102 -3.15 -8.75 11.18
CA ASN A 102 -2.55 -8.08 12.33
C ASN A 102 -1.23 -7.39 11.94
N VAL A 103 -0.59 -6.75 12.90
CA VAL A 103 0.69 -6.03 12.70
C VAL A 103 1.83 -6.96 12.26
N ASP A 104 1.92 -8.19 12.78
CA ASP A 104 2.96 -9.14 12.36
C ASP A 104 2.80 -9.53 10.89
N HIS A 105 1.57 -9.70 10.43
CA HIS A 105 1.25 -9.96 9.03
C HIS A 105 1.62 -8.74 8.17
N ALA A 106 1.33 -7.52 8.64
CA ALA A 106 1.76 -6.30 7.96
C ALA A 106 3.29 -6.21 7.85
N HIS A 107 4.03 -6.56 8.91
CA HIS A 107 5.49 -6.63 8.88
C HIS A 107 6.02 -7.62 7.84
N LYS A 108 5.41 -8.81 7.70
CA LYS A 108 5.81 -9.77 6.65
C LYS A 108 5.68 -9.17 5.24
N ILE A 109 4.62 -8.42 4.97
CA ILE A 109 4.43 -7.70 3.70
C ILE A 109 5.45 -6.57 3.56
N TYR A 110 5.67 -5.79 4.63
CA TYR A 110 6.65 -4.71 4.64
C TYR A 110 8.07 -5.20 4.34
N SER A 111 8.46 -6.34 4.91
CA SER A 111 9.75 -6.97 4.60
C SER A 111 9.88 -7.33 3.12
N CYS A 112 8.80 -7.77 2.45
CA CYS A 112 8.82 -8.00 1.00
C CYS A 112 9.01 -6.69 0.22
N LEU A 113 8.33 -5.61 0.62
CA LEU A 113 8.49 -4.29 0.01
C LEU A 113 9.92 -3.75 0.18
N TYR A 114 10.45 -3.84 1.39
CA TYR A 114 11.80 -3.38 1.76
C TYR A 114 12.89 -4.05 0.89
N ASN A 115 12.71 -5.33 0.56
CA ASN A 115 13.65 -6.07 -0.30
C ASN A 115 13.62 -5.66 -1.78
N VAL A 116 12.62 -4.87 -2.21
CA VAL A 116 12.46 -4.44 -3.61
C VAL A 116 12.72 -2.95 -3.78
N PHE A 117 12.34 -2.13 -2.79
CA PHE A 117 12.36 -0.68 -2.91
C PHE A 117 13.40 -0.04 -2.00
N ALA A 118 14.40 0.58 -2.60
CA ALA A 118 15.54 1.18 -1.90
C ALA A 118 15.20 2.45 -1.09
N ASP A 119 14.05 3.06 -1.32
CA ASP A 119 13.57 4.24 -0.60
C ASP A 119 12.78 3.89 0.69
N LEU A 120 12.72 2.61 1.06
CA LEU A 120 12.22 2.15 2.35
C LEU A 120 13.37 2.09 3.37
N HIS A 121 13.06 2.47 4.60
CA HIS A 121 13.98 2.45 5.73
C HIS A 121 13.31 1.74 6.92
N GLU A 122 14.12 1.13 7.78
CA GLU A 122 13.68 0.46 9.01
C GLU A 122 13.37 1.46 10.12
#